data_AF-A0A015ID41-F1
#
_entry.id   AF-A0A015ID41-F1
#
_cell.length_a   1.000
_cell.length_b   1.000
_cell.length_c   1.000
_cell.angle_alpha   90.00
_cell.angle_beta   90.00
_cell.angle_gamma   90.00
#
_symmetry.space_group_name_H-M   'P 1'
#
loop_
_entity.id
_entity.type
_entity.pdbx_description
1 polymer ?
#
loop_
_entity_poly.entity_id
_entity_poly.type
_entity_poly.pdbx_seq_one_letter_code
_entity_poly.pdbx_strand_id
1 'polypeptide(L)'
;MSGVIPYVVGWSAFGFAVRVVALAIQQRPLLDKPATHALSTVFFGGVGSYVYYLEKRQLELIQKRKQTLLENRRRRREYEEAKAREHAIVT
;
A
#
# COMPACT_ATOMS: atom_id res chain seq x y z
N MET A 1 -0.20 -2.27 13.63
CA MET A 1 -1.59 -2.75 13.41
C MET A 1 -1.94 -2.75 11.91
N SER A 2 -1.17 -3.43 11.04
CA SER A 2 -1.39 -3.41 9.58
C SER A 2 -1.93 -4.75 9.07
N GLY A 3 -3.17 -5.05 9.40
CA GLY A 3 -3.95 -6.13 8.80
C GLY A 3 -4.85 -5.62 7.68
N VAL A 4 -5.46 -6.53 6.92
CA VAL A 4 -6.47 -6.18 5.91
C VAL A 4 -7.73 -5.59 6.56
N ILE A 5 -8.05 -5.99 7.79
CA ILE A 5 -9.28 -5.61 8.51
C ILE A 5 -9.44 -4.08 8.64
N PRO A 6 -8.46 -3.30 9.14
CA PRO A 6 -8.56 -1.84 9.16
C PRO A 6 -8.87 -1.20 7.80
N TYR A 7 -8.29 -1.73 6.71
CA TYR A 7 -8.57 -1.22 5.36
C TYR A 7 -10.00 -1.55 4.95
N VAL A 8 -10.46 -2.79 5.15
CA VAL A 8 -11.84 -3.16 4.84
C VAL A 8 -12.82 -2.30 5.63
N VAL A 9 -12.63 -2.16 6.94
CA VAL A 9 -13.53 -1.41 7.81
C VAL A 9 -13.54 0.08 7.45
N GLY A 10 -12.37 0.70 7.29
CA GLY A 10 -12.26 2.11 6.93
C GLY A 10 -12.91 2.42 5.58
N TRP A 11 -12.62 1.61 4.57
CA TRP A 11 -13.23 1.79 3.25
C TRP A 11 -14.72 1.43 3.22
N SER A 12 -15.17 0.43 3.99
CA SER A 12 -16.59 0.11 4.13
C SER A 12 -17.37 1.26 4.75
N ALA A 13 -16.85 1.84 5.84
CA ALA A 13 -17.43 3.02 6.47
C ALA A 13 -17.45 4.22 5.52
N PHE A 14 -16.39 4.42 4.73
CA PHE A 14 -16.37 5.42 3.68
C PHE A 14 -17.47 5.19 2.63
N GLY A 15 -17.64 3.96 2.14
CA GLY A 15 -18.70 3.63 1.18
C GLY A 15 -20.11 3.84 1.71
N PHE A 16 -20.34 3.55 2.99
CA PHE A 16 -21.59 3.88 3.67
C PHE A 16 -21.81 5.40 3.71
N ALA A 17 -20.80 6.15 4.15
CA ALA A 17 -20.85 7.61 4.25
C ALA A 17 -21.11 8.27 2.88
N VAL A 18 -20.46 7.80 1.82
CA VAL A 18 -20.70 8.28 0.44
C VAL A 18 -22.17 8.15 0.07
N ARG A 19 -22.82 7.02 0.40
CA ARG A 19 -24.24 6.81 0.11
C ARG A 19 -25.13 7.75 0.93
N VAL A 20 -24.82 7.96 2.21
CA VAL A 20 -25.53 8.92 3.08
C VAL A 20 -25.42 10.35 2.53
N VAL A 21 -24.22 10.78 2.14
CA VAL A 21 -23.98 12.10 1.54
C VAL A 21 -24.73 12.25 0.21
N ALA A 22 -24.72 11.22 -0.64
CA ALA A 22 -25.46 11.25 -1.90
C ALA A 22 -26.97 11.45 -1.67
N LEU A 23 -27.55 10.82 -0.64
CA LEU A 23 -28.95 11.01 -0.27
C LEU A 23 -29.23 12.41 0.29
N ALA A 24 -28.32 12.93 1.12
CA ALA A 24 -28.41 14.29 1.65
C ALA A 24 -28.44 15.33 0.52
N ILE A 25 -27.58 15.18 -0.49
CA ILE A 25 -27.55 16.05 -1.68
C ILE A 25 -28.86 15.97 -2.47
N GLN A 26 -29.46 14.78 -2.56
CA GLN A 26 -30.75 14.56 -3.22
C GLN A 26 -31.96 14.96 -2.36
N GLN A 27 -31.74 15.52 -1.15
CA GLN A 27 -32.78 15.84 -0.17
C GLN A 27 -33.71 14.65 0.14
N ARG A 28 -33.17 13.43 0.10
CA ARG A 28 -33.90 12.20 0.46
C ARG A 28 -33.56 11.79 1.91
N PRO A 29 -34.42 10.99 2.57
CA PRO A 29 -34.09 10.42 3.87
C PRO A 29 -32.73 9.70 3.84
N LEU A 30 -31.88 9.92 4.85
CA LEU A 30 -30.48 9.51 4.84
C LEU A 30 -30.25 7.99 4.80
N LEU A 31 -31.26 7.21 5.16
CA LEU A 31 -31.23 5.75 5.18
C LEU A 31 -32.20 5.14 4.15
N ASP A 32 -32.59 5.93 3.14
CA ASP A 32 -33.46 5.46 2.07
C ASP A 32 -32.79 4.33 1.28
N LYS A 33 -33.53 3.23 1.12
CA LYS A 33 -33.08 1.98 0.49
C LYS A 33 -31.84 1.39 1.18
N PRO A 34 -31.99 0.70 2.33
CA PRO A 34 -30.88 0.13 3.09
C PRO A 34 -30.04 -0.87 2.26
N ALA A 35 -30.65 -1.56 1.29
CA ALA A 35 -29.91 -2.41 0.36
C ALA A 35 -28.83 -1.65 -0.44
N THR A 36 -29.10 -0.41 -0.84
CA THR A 36 -28.11 0.43 -1.56
C THR A 36 -26.97 0.86 -0.66
N HIS A 37 -27.22 1.09 0.63
CA HIS A 37 -26.15 1.32 1.62
C HIS A 37 -25.29 0.07 1.81
N ALA A 38 -25.91 -1.11 1.92
CA ALA A 38 -25.17 -2.37 2.02
C ALA A 38 -24.30 -2.60 0.77
N LEU A 39 -24.84 -2.36 -0.43
CA LEU A 39 -24.08 -2.48 -1.68
C LEU A 39 -22.89 -1.52 -1.74
N SER A 40 -23.05 -0.25 -1.37
CA SER A 40 -21.92 0.69 -1.35
C SER A 40 -20.88 0.31 -0.31
N THR A 41 -21.32 -0.11 0.88
CA THR A 41 -20.45 -0.56 1.97
C THR A 41 -19.61 -1.76 1.53
N VAL A 42 -20.24 -2.79 0.93
CA VAL A 42 -19.56 -3.99 0.45
C VAL A 42 -18.62 -3.67 -0.72
N PHE A 43 -19.05 -2.84 -1.67
CA PHE A 43 -18.23 -2.44 -2.80
C PHE A 43 -16.94 -1.75 -2.34
N PHE A 44 -17.05 -0.72 -1.49
CA PHE A 44 -15.86 -0.03 -0.98
C PHE A 44 -15.05 -0.90 -0.01
N GLY A 45 -15.66 -1.79 0.78
CA GLY A 45 -14.93 -2.80 1.56
C GLY A 45 -14.05 -3.70 0.68
N GLY A 46 -14.56 -4.10 -0.49
CA GLY A 46 -13.79 -4.80 -1.52
C GLY A 46 -12.63 -3.94 -2.06
N VAL A 47 -12.86 -2.65 -2.34
CA VAL A 47 -11.80 -1.70 -2.71
C VAL A 47 -10.73 -1.61 -1.63
N GLY A 48 -11.11 -1.54 -0.35
CA GLY A 48 -10.16 -1.53 0.76
C GLY A 48 -9.27 -2.78 0.82
N SER A 49 -9.86 -3.95 0.59
CA SER A 49 -9.10 -5.21 0.49
C SER A 49 -8.09 -5.16 -0.66
N TYR A 50 -8.52 -4.68 -1.83
CA TYR A 50 -7.67 -4.55 -3.01
C TYR A 50 -6.49 -3.59 -2.75
N VAL A 51 -6.76 -2.41 -2.19
CA VAL A 51 -5.74 -1.41 -1.84
C VAL A 51 -4.69 -2.01 -0.88
N TYR A 52 -5.12 -2.76 0.14
CA TYR A 52 -4.20 -3.41 1.07
C TYR A 52 -3.20 -4.35 0.37
N TYR A 53 -3.67 -5.21 -0.53
CA TYR A 53 -2.79 -6.14 -1.25
C TYR A 53 -1.89 -5.42 -2.27
N LEU A 54 -2.38 -4.34 -2.88
CA LEU A 54 -1.58 -3.49 -3.75
C LEU A 54 -0.41 -2.87 -2.99
N GLU A 55 -0.70 -2.22 -1.86
CA GLU A 55 0.31 -1.56 -1.02
C GLU A 55 1.35 -2.57 -0.53
N LYS A 56 0.89 -3.75 -0.08
CA LYS A 56 1.80 -4.83 0.34
C LYS A 56 2.76 -5.24 -0.78
N ARG A 57 2.27 -5.44 -2.00
CA ARG A 57 3.11 -5.80 -3.16
C ARG A 57 4.11 -4.68 -3.50
N GLN A 58 3.68 -3.42 -3.46
CA GLN A 58 4.56 -2.28 -3.73
C GLN A 58 5.69 -2.17 -2.70
N LEU A 59 5.36 -2.31 -1.41
CA LEU A 59 6.35 -2.29 -0.34
C LEU A 59 7.34 -3.46 -0.47
N GLU A 60 6.87 -4.67 -0.77
CA GLU A 60 7.73 -5.82 -1.03
C GLU A 60 8.71 -5.55 -2.19
N LEU A 61 8.25 -4.94 -3.28
CA LEU A 61 9.10 -4.59 -4.43
C LEU A 61 10.14 -3.52 -4.07
N ILE A 62 9.74 -2.50 -3.31
CA ILE A 62 10.65 -1.44 -2.85
C ILE A 62 11.74 -2.04 -1.94
N GLN A 63 11.37 -2.95 -1.03
CA GLN A 63 12.33 -3.62 -0.15
C GLN A 63 13.31 -4.48 -0.93
N LYS A 64 12.83 -5.28 -1.91
CA LYS A 64 13.70 -6.07 -2.80
C LYS A 64 14.67 -5.17 -3.55
N ARG A 65 14.19 -4.06 -4.13
CA ARG A 65 15.06 -3.13 -4.87
C ARG A 65 16.10 -2.48 -3.95
N LYS A 66 15.72 -2.11 -2.72
CA LYS A 66 16.64 -1.59 -1.72
C LYS A 66 17.74 -2.59 -1.39
N GLN A 67 17.41 -3.86 -1.19
CA GLN A 67 18.39 -4.92 -0.93
C GLN A 67 19.41 -5.05 -2.07
N THR A 68 18.94 -5.11 -3.33
CA THR A 68 19.82 -5.17 -4.50
C THR A 68 20.78 -3.97 -4.56
N LEU A 69 20.28 -2.76 -4.27
CA LEU A 69 21.12 -1.56 -4.27
C LEU A 69 22.20 -1.61 -3.17
N LEU A 70 21.87 -2.13 -1.98
CA LEU A 70 22.82 -2.26 -0.88
C LEU A 70 23.89 -3.31 -1.19
N GLU A 71 23.52 -4.44 -1.80
CA GLU A 71 24.47 -5.46 -2.25
C GLU A 71 25.42 -4.94 -3.33
N ASN A 72 24.90 -4.19 -4.31
CA ASN A 72 25.73 -3.56 -5.33
C ASN A 72 26.72 -2.57 -4.73
N ARG A 73 26.28 -1.77 -3.74
CA ARG A 73 27.16 -0.85 -3.00
C ARG A 73 28.19 -1.59 -2.15
N ARG A 74 27.87 -2.77 -1.61
CA ARG A 74 28.83 -3.61 -0.88
C ARG A 74 29.90 -4.14 -1.83
N ARG A 75 29.49 -4.76 -2.95
CA ARG A 75 30.41 -5.27 -3.98
C ARG A 75 31.34 -4.20 -4.54
N ARG A 76 30.81 -2.99 -4.78
CA ARG A 76 31.64 -1.87 -5.27
C ARG A 76 32.73 -1.47 -4.26
N ARG A 77 32.41 -1.44 -2.97
CA ARG A 77 33.38 -1.14 -1.91
C ARG A 77 34.44 -2.24 -1.78
N GLU A 78 34.02 -3.51 -1.79
CA GLU A 78 34.94 -4.66 -1.77
C GLU A 78 35.91 -4.62 -2.97
N TYR A 79 35.43 -4.27 -4.16
CA TYR A 79 36.27 -4.11 -5.35
C TYR A 79 37.24 -2.93 -5.25
N GLU A 80 36.79 -1.77 -4.76
CA GLU A 80 37.64 -0.59 -4.55
C GLU A 80 38.73 -0.86 -3.51
N GLU A 81 38.41 -1.55 -2.42
CA GLU A 81 39.38 -1.96 -1.39
C GLU A 81 40.39 -2.98 -1.92
N ALA A 82 39.94 -3.99 -2.68
CA ALA A 82 40.83 -4.96 -3.30
C ALA A 82 41.82 -4.29 -4.26
N LYS A 83 41.32 -3.38 -5.10
CA LYS A 83 42.16 -2.60 -6.03
C LYS A 83 43.15 -1.69 -5.28
N ALA A 84 42.72 -1.05 -4.20
CA ALA A 84 43.61 -0.23 -3.37
C ALA A 84 44.72 -1.06 -2.72
N ARG A 85 44.42 -2.27 -2.25
CA ARG A 85 45.43 -3.21 -1.71
C ARG A 85 46.41 -3.65 -2.79
N GLU A 86 45.93 -3.97 -3.98
CA GLU A 86 46.79 -4.35 -5.12
C GLU A 86 47.77 -3.22 -5.48
N HIS A 87 47.29 -1.98 -5.59
CA HIS A 87 48.14 -0.82 -5.84
C HIS A 87 49.19 -0.58 -4.74
N ALA A 88 48.85 -0.85 -3.47
CA ALA A 88 49.78 -0.71 -2.35
C ALA A 88 50.84 -1.81 -2.25
N ILE A 89 50.62 -2.97 -2.89
CA ILE A 89 51.61 -4.06 -2.96
C ILE A 89 52.59 -3.85 -4.13
N VAL A 90 52.13 -3.21 -5.21
CA VAL A 90 52.92 -3.00 -6.45
C VAL A 90 53.79 -1.73 -6.38
N THR A 91 53.50 -0.80 -5.46
CA THR A 91 54.29 0.42 -5.21
C THR A 91 55.27 0.21 -4.07
#